data_AF-A0AAF0JBG7-F1
#
_entry.id   AF-A0AAF0JBG7-F1
#
_cell.length_a   1.000
_cell.length_b   1.000
_cell.length_c   1.000
_cell.angle_alpha   90.00
_cell.angle_beta   90.00
_cell.angle_gamma   90.00
#
_symmetry.space_group_name_H-M   'P 1'
#
loop_
_entity.id
_entity.type
_entity.pdbx_description
1 polymer ?
#
loop_
_entity_poly.entity_id
_entity_poly.type
_entity_poly.pdbx_seq_one_letter_code
_entity_poly.pdbx_strand_id
1 'polypeptide(L)'
;MSAPPPPPYSELDPNPGQVRRRPTLPNPPSQAMPNPWEAAARTQSASHVPPRRTAPVHAPPNAVPPPRADPRVAASRPEHHSSSRSAPQRQVSVRDVPEDQFELLRDYDTIFIIDDSASMQVNEMPDGSIGPSRWDEARDALCGVVRIAARYDDDGIDVHFINDKRSLLRCRDPRMVQQLFHEVRPRGATPTGGRLELLLLDYMDAIEYAAHKNKKYGPGTVKPPKRRNYVIITDGAATDDPESVIVSCAQRLDDGRFPLAQIGIQFIQVGNDPRATEALVDLDDALAHQYRIRDMVDTVPFQ
;
A
#
# COMPACT_ATOMS: atom_id res chain seq x y z
N MET A 1 -14.89 63.78 -0.78
CA MET A 1 -13.88 63.30 -1.74
C MET A 1 -14.35 61.95 -2.24
N SER A 2 -14.89 61.88 -3.45
CA SER A 2 -15.52 60.69 -4.03
C SER A 2 -14.58 60.02 -5.04
N ALA A 3 -14.56 58.69 -5.06
CA ALA A 3 -13.71 57.87 -5.93
C ALA A 3 -14.03 58.07 -7.43
N PRO A 4 -13.04 57.92 -8.34
CA PRO A 4 -13.25 58.08 -9.77
C PRO A 4 -14.05 56.90 -10.38
N PRO A 5 -14.81 57.14 -11.47
CA PRO A 5 -15.63 56.11 -12.11
C PRO A 5 -14.77 55.10 -12.88
N PRO A 6 -15.25 53.84 -13.04
CA PRO A 6 -14.56 52.81 -13.80
C PRO A 6 -14.51 53.14 -15.31
N PRO A 7 -13.54 52.59 -16.05
CA PRO A 7 -13.39 52.83 -17.48
C PRO A 7 -14.54 52.22 -18.31
N PRO A 8 -14.80 52.77 -19.52
CA PRO A 8 -15.89 52.34 -20.38
C PRO A 8 -15.65 50.94 -20.98
N TYR A 9 -16.72 50.14 -21.04
CA TYR A 9 -16.75 48.84 -21.71
C TYR A 9 -17.15 49.00 -23.20
N SER A 10 -16.16 48.90 -24.09
CA SER A 10 -16.29 48.67 -25.54
C SER A 10 -14.93 48.09 -25.97
N GLU A 11 -14.75 46.99 -26.71
CA GLU A 11 -15.56 46.30 -27.70
C GLU A 11 -15.23 44.79 -27.67
N LEU A 12 -16.24 43.96 -27.97
CA LEU A 12 -16.11 42.53 -28.23
C LEU A 12 -15.42 42.32 -29.58
N ASP A 13 -14.30 41.60 -29.59
CA ASP A 13 -13.65 41.13 -30.81
C ASP A 13 -14.30 39.78 -31.25
N PRO A 14 -14.86 39.66 -32.47
CA PRO A 14 -15.62 38.48 -32.88
C PRO A 14 -14.84 37.64 -33.90
N ASN A 15 -13.91 36.77 -33.47
CA ASN A 15 -13.72 35.45 -34.11
C ASN A 15 -12.74 34.55 -33.35
N PRO A 16 -13.00 33.23 -33.24
CA PRO A 16 -12.18 32.26 -32.53
C PRO A 16 -11.21 31.58 -33.50
N GLY A 17 -9.91 31.68 -33.26
CA GLY A 17 -8.95 30.92 -34.07
C GLY A 17 -7.50 31.22 -33.77
N GLN A 18 -6.80 30.18 -33.32
CA GLN A 18 -5.34 30.08 -33.26
C GLN A 18 -4.63 30.77 -32.08
N VAL A 19 -4.88 30.27 -30.86
CA VAL A 19 -3.84 30.28 -29.83
C VAL A 19 -2.88 29.12 -30.11
N ARG A 20 -1.65 29.44 -30.50
CA ARG A 20 -0.54 28.48 -30.62
C ARG A 20 -0.39 27.69 -29.33
N ARG A 21 -0.65 26.38 -29.38
CA ARG A 21 -0.38 25.44 -28.28
C ARG A 21 1.12 25.46 -27.98
N ARG A 22 1.50 25.88 -26.77
CA ARG A 22 2.81 25.54 -26.22
C ARG A 22 2.92 24.00 -26.16
N PRO A 23 4.06 23.40 -26.52
CA PRO A 23 4.28 21.98 -26.29
C PRO A 23 4.17 21.72 -24.79
N THR A 24 3.20 20.89 -24.38
CA THR A 24 3.18 20.30 -23.06
C THR A 24 4.39 19.38 -22.97
N LEU A 25 5.35 19.73 -22.12
CA LEU A 25 6.39 18.79 -21.72
C LEU A 25 5.69 17.59 -21.05
N PRO A 26 6.08 16.34 -21.35
CA PRO A 26 5.58 15.19 -20.63
C PRO A 26 5.89 15.38 -19.14
N ASN A 27 4.91 15.09 -18.28
CA ASN A 27 5.15 14.98 -16.85
C ASN A 27 6.30 13.98 -16.63
N PRO A 28 7.25 14.25 -15.72
CA PRO A 28 8.22 13.24 -15.33
C PRO A 28 7.46 12.02 -14.79
N PRO A 29 8.00 10.79 -14.97
CA PRO A 29 7.38 9.60 -14.43
C PRO A 29 7.18 9.77 -12.92
N SER A 30 5.97 9.44 -12.42
CA SER A 30 5.72 9.38 -10.98
C SER A 30 6.78 8.47 -10.37
N GLN A 31 7.58 9.01 -9.45
CA GLN A 31 8.48 8.20 -8.64
C GLN A 31 7.61 7.54 -7.58
N ALA A 32 6.94 6.45 -7.97
CA ALA A 32 6.28 5.57 -7.02
C ALA A 32 7.27 5.25 -5.89
N MET A 33 6.86 5.50 -4.65
CA MET A 33 7.72 5.30 -3.49
C MET A 33 8.10 3.81 -3.42
N PRO A 34 9.38 3.47 -3.19
CA PRO A 34 9.80 2.07 -3.09
C PRO A 34 9.05 1.37 -1.96
N ASN A 35 8.46 0.23 -2.30
CA ASN A 35 7.57 -0.55 -1.45
C ASN A 35 8.36 -1.59 -0.63
N PRO A 36 8.53 -1.41 0.70
CA PRO A 36 9.28 -2.34 1.55
C PRO A 36 8.59 -3.70 1.70
N TRP A 37 7.29 -3.76 1.46
CA TRP A 37 6.47 -4.97 1.61
C TRP A 37 6.77 -5.98 0.50
N GLU A 38 7.08 -5.54 -0.73
CA GLU A 38 7.51 -6.44 -1.81
C GLU A 38 8.76 -7.25 -1.44
N ALA A 39 9.67 -6.68 -0.65
CA ALA A 39 10.87 -7.38 -0.18
C ALA A 39 10.55 -8.37 0.96
N ALA A 40 9.59 -8.04 1.84
CA ALA A 40 9.18 -8.87 2.97
C ALA A 40 8.34 -10.09 2.55
N ALA A 41 7.36 -9.91 1.65
CA ALA A 41 6.49 -10.97 1.11
C ALA A 41 7.29 -12.11 0.46
N ARG A 42 8.32 -11.74 -0.30
CA ARG A 42 9.20 -12.67 -1.02
C ARG A 42 10.02 -13.58 -0.12
N THR A 43 10.23 -13.19 1.15
CA THR A 43 11.02 -13.98 2.11
C THR A 43 10.18 -15.14 2.68
N GLN A 44 8.86 -15.00 2.76
CA GLN A 44 7.99 -16.04 3.35
C GLN A 44 7.73 -17.21 2.39
N SER A 45 7.58 -16.93 1.09
CA SER A 45 7.40 -17.96 0.04
C SER A 45 8.63 -18.87 -0.18
N ALA A 46 9.82 -18.48 0.29
CA ALA A 46 11.03 -19.29 0.18
C ALA A 46 11.15 -20.38 1.28
N SER A 47 10.28 -20.38 2.29
CA SER A 47 10.40 -21.25 3.48
C SER A 47 9.45 -22.46 3.54
N HIS A 48 8.61 -22.69 2.53
CA HIS A 48 7.70 -23.85 2.49
C HIS A 48 8.02 -24.79 1.31
N VAL A 49 9.10 -25.55 1.46
CA VAL A 49 9.29 -26.81 0.71
C VAL A 49 9.06 -27.96 1.71
N PRO A 50 7.97 -28.74 1.60
CA PRO A 50 7.79 -29.89 2.47
C PRO A 50 8.87 -30.95 2.16
N PRO A 51 9.44 -31.64 3.16
CA PRO A 51 10.45 -32.67 2.91
C PRO A 51 9.83 -33.83 2.11
N ARG A 52 10.46 -34.13 0.97
CA ARG A 52 10.11 -35.23 0.07
C ARG A 52 10.37 -36.56 0.79
N ARG A 53 9.30 -37.24 1.22
CA ARG A 53 9.35 -38.62 1.74
C ARG A 53 9.86 -39.56 0.65
N THR A 54 11.04 -40.16 0.88
CA THR A 54 11.50 -41.33 0.13
C THR A 54 10.95 -42.60 0.79
N ALA A 55 10.13 -43.35 0.06
CA ALA A 55 9.72 -44.70 0.45
C ALA A 55 10.59 -45.73 -0.30
N PRO A 56 11.11 -46.78 0.35
CA PRO A 56 11.84 -47.84 -0.33
C PRO A 56 10.90 -48.88 -0.93
N VAL A 57 11.32 -49.38 -2.10
CA VAL A 57 10.68 -50.37 -2.95
C VAL A 57 10.96 -51.79 -2.45
N HIS A 58 9.91 -52.58 -2.21
CA HIS A 58 9.97 -54.05 -2.28
C HIS A 58 8.66 -54.60 -2.87
N ALA A 59 8.80 -55.41 -3.92
CA ALA A 59 7.74 -56.15 -4.59
C ALA A 59 8.00 -57.67 -4.44
N PRO A 60 6.95 -58.49 -4.55
CA PRO A 60 7.06 -59.79 -5.24
C PRO A 60 5.96 -60.03 -6.29
N PRO A 61 6.08 -61.07 -7.15
CA PRO A 61 5.50 -61.12 -8.50
C PRO A 61 4.34 -62.13 -8.68
N ASN A 62 3.82 -62.17 -9.93
CA ASN A 62 2.83 -63.07 -10.58
C ASN A 62 1.37 -62.53 -10.58
N ALA A 63 0.55 -62.57 -11.64
CA ALA A 63 0.67 -63.10 -13.02
C ALA A 63 -0.58 -62.70 -13.87
N VAL A 64 -0.36 -62.46 -15.19
CA VAL A 64 -1.22 -62.72 -16.39
C VAL A 64 -2.34 -61.72 -16.86
N PRO A 65 -2.36 -61.28 -18.15
CA PRO A 65 -3.39 -60.41 -18.81
C PRO A 65 -4.32 -61.19 -19.79
N PRO A 66 -5.45 -60.61 -20.30
CA PRO A 66 -5.53 -60.05 -21.69
C PRO A 66 -6.72 -59.04 -21.91
N PRO A 67 -7.20 -58.71 -23.15
CA PRO A 67 -6.54 -58.08 -24.30
C PRO A 67 -7.25 -56.80 -24.82
N ARG A 68 -6.61 -56.15 -25.80
CA ARG A 68 -7.02 -54.96 -26.56
C ARG A 68 -8.17 -55.21 -27.54
N ALA A 69 -8.96 -54.16 -27.82
CA ALA A 69 -9.64 -53.96 -29.10
C ALA A 69 -9.80 -52.46 -29.42
N ASP A 70 -9.37 -52.08 -30.63
CA ASP A 70 -9.68 -50.87 -31.39
C ASP A 70 -9.88 -51.38 -32.83
N PRO A 71 -10.79 -50.80 -33.67
CA PRO A 71 -10.37 -49.60 -34.42
C PRO A 71 -11.47 -48.62 -34.89
N ARG A 72 -11.06 -47.35 -35.01
CA ARG A 72 -11.30 -46.35 -36.08
C ARG A 72 -12.73 -46.05 -36.57
N VAL A 73 -13.14 -44.78 -36.40
CA VAL A 73 -13.83 -43.98 -37.43
C VAL A 73 -13.26 -42.55 -37.43
N ALA A 74 -13.13 -41.98 -38.63
CA ALA A 74 -12.42 -40.73 -38.95
C ALA A 74 -13.36 -39.52 -39.15
N ALA A 75 -12.73 -38.33 -39.26
CA ALA A 75 -13.22 -37.03 -39.77
C ALA A 75 -14.01 -36.17 -38.75
N SER A 76 -13.80 -34.86 -38.52
CA SER A 76 -13.25 -33.76 -39.34
C SER A 76 -12.80 -32.57 -38.45
N ARG A 77 -11.81 -31.77 -38.89
CA ARG A 77 -11.52 -30.36 -38.48
C ARG A 77 -11.96 -29.44 -39.64
N PRO A 78 -12.30 -28.14 -39.48
CA PRO A 78 -11.37 -27.07 -39.03
C PRO A 78 -11.97 -26.10 -37.97
N GLU A 79 -11.18 -25.68 -36.97
CA GLU A 79 -10.61 -24.32 -36.77
C GLU A 79 -11.52 -23.23 -36.17
N HIS A 80 -11.26 -22.85 -34.92
CA HIS A 80 -10.64 -21.58 -34.46
C HIS A 80 -11.10 -21.33 -33.01
N HIS A 81 -10.18 -20.92 -32.12
CA HIS A 81 -10.35 -19.86 -31.10
C HIS A 81 -9.20 -19.92 -30.07
N SER A 82 -8.30 -18.96 -30.23
CA SER A 82 -7.45 -18.28 -29.25
C SER A 82 -6.99 -19.05 -27.99
N SER A 83 -5.76 -19.55 -28.07
CA SER A 83 -4.89 -19.70 -26.91
C SER A 83 -4.57 -18.31 -26.33
N SER A 84 -5.08 -17.99 -25.14
CA SER A 84 -4.58 -16.88 -24.34
C SER A 84 -3.14 -17.19 -23.94
N ARG A 85 -2.20 -16.44 -24.53
CA ARG A 85 -0.80 -16.43 -24.11
C ARG A 85 -0.76 -15.85 -22.70
N SER A 86 -0.53 -16.69 -21.70
CA SER A 86 -0.07 -16.25 -20.38
C SER A 86 1.21 -15.44 -20.59
N ALA A 87 1.16 -14.15 -20.28
CA ALA A 87 2.35 -13.31 -20.26
C ALA A 87 3.37 -13.91 -19.26
N PRO A 88 4.67 -13.89 -19.55
CA PRO A 88 5.65 -14.40 -18.61
C PRO A 88 5.65 -13.50 -17.38
N GLN A 89 5.11 -14.00 -16.26
CA GLN A 89 5.28 -13.39 -14.95
C GLN A 89 6.77 -13.34 -14.65
N ARG A 90 7.32 -12.13 -14.62
CA ARG A 90 8.71 -11.87 -14.29
C ARG A 90 8.93 -12.18 -12.81
N GLN A 91 9.44 -13.37 -12.51
CA GLN A 91 9.96 -13.69 -11.18
C GLN A 91 11.17 -12.79 -10.92
N VAL A 92 11.01 -11.82 -10.03
CA VAL A 92 12.10 -10.95 -9.58
C VAL A 92 12.60 -11.50 -8.24
N SER A 93 13.89 -11.84 -8.17
CA SER A 93 14.52 -12.41 -6.98
C SER A 93 14.87 -11.31 -5.97
N VAL A 94 15.03 -11.66 -4.69
CA VAL A 94 15.43 -10.69 -3.62
C VAL A 94 16.79 -10.03 -3.89
N ARG A 95 17.61 -10.63 -4.78
CA ARG A 95 18.88 -10.04 -5.22
C ARG A 95 18.71 -8.90 -6.24
N ASP A 96 17.49 -8.64 -6.68
CA ASP A 96 17.18 -7.68 -7.74
C ASP A 96 16.52 -6.39 -7.22
N VAL A 97 16.34 -6.23 -5.89
CA VAL A 97 15.94 -4.95 -5.29
C VAL A 97 17.21 -4.13 -5.07
N PRO A 98 17.39 -2.98 -5.76
CA PRO A 98 18.57 -2.14 -5.58
C PRO A 98 18.71 -1.71 -4.11
N GLU A 99 19.92 -1.83 -3.54
CA GLU A 99 20.23 -1.39 -2.16
C GLU A 99 19.80 0.08 -1.91
N ASP A 100 19.83 0.91 -2.96
CA ASP A 100 19.35 2.29 -3.00
C ASP A 100 17.89 2.47 -2.53
N GLN A 101 17.03 1.46 -2.67
CA GLN A 101 15.63 1.53 -2.22
C GLN A 101 15.50 1.51 -0.70
N PHE A 102 16.47 0.91 0.00
CA PHE A 102 16.51 0.89 1.46
C PHE A 102 17.21 2.12 2.05
N GLU A 103 18.04 2.81 1.27
CA GLU A 103 18.59 4.11 1.68
C GLU A 103 17.53 5.20 1.76
N LEU A 104 16.52 5.17 0.87
CA LEU A 104 15.38 6.09 0.94
C LEU A 104 14.60 5.95 2.25
N LEU A 105 14.58 4.77 2.89
CA LEU A 105 13.93 4.58 4.18
C LEU A 105 14.53 5.42 5.30
N ARG A 106 15.78 5.89 5.17
CA ARG A 106 16.39 6.79 6.18
C ARG A 106 15.78 8.18 6.19
N ASP A 107 15.21 8.62 5.08
CA ASP A 107 14.63 9.96 4.92
C ASP A 107 13.17 10.04 5.40
N TYR A 108 12.56 8.88 5.70
CA TYR A 108 11.17 8.75 6.08
C TYR A 108 11.02 8.05 7.42
N ASP A 109 10.17 8.59 8.29
CA ASP A 109 9.59 7.82 9.38
C ASP A 109 8.45 6.97 8.80
N THR A 110 8.50 5.64 9.00
CA THR A 110 7.46 4.72 8.52
C THR A 110 6.53 4.33 9.66
N ILE A 111 5.23 4.57 9.48
CA ILE A 111 4.19 4.37 10.47
C ILE A 111 3.18 3.34 9.94
N PHE A 112 3.11 2.19 10.59
CA PHE A 112 2.09 1.18 10.30
C PHE A 112 0.83 1.45 11.11
N ILE A 113 -0.32 1.44 10.44
CA ILE A 113 -1.65 1.51 11.04
C ILE A 113 -2.34 0.17 10.75
N ILE A 114 -2.46 -0.66 11.77
CA ILE A 114 -2.97 -2.02 11.63
C ILE A 114 -4.46 -2.03 11.95
N ASP A 115 -5.26 -2.59 11.05
CA ASP A 115 -6.65 -2.91 11.32
C ASP A 115 -6.73 -3.98 12.41
N ASP A 116 -7.40 -3.63 13.50
CA ASP A 116 -7.77 -4.50 14.61
C ASP A 116 -9.29 -4.61 14.72
N SER A 117 -10.01 -4.53 13.61
CA SER A 117 -11.46 -4.80 13.50
C SER A 117 -11.79 -6.28 13.71
N ALA A 118 -13.07 -6.60 13.87
CA ALA A 118 -13.49 -7.99 14.10
C ALA A 118 -13.23 -8.93 12.90
N SER A 119 -13.24 -8.41 11.67
CA SER A 119 -13.02 -9.21 10.44
C SER A 119 -11.62 -9.81 10.37
N MET A 120 -10.64 -9.17 11.00
CA MET A 120 -9.26 -9.66 11.07
C MET A 120 -9.12 -11.02 11.79
N GLN A 121 -10.14 -11.49 12.51
CA GLN A 121 -10.16 -12.84 13.10
C GLN A 121 -10.47 -13.96 12.09
N VAL A 122 -10.95 -13.62 10.88
CA VAL A 122 -11.28 -14.60 9.85
C VAL A 122 -10.04 -15.42 9.49
N ASN A 123 -10.21 -16.73 9.50
CA ASN A 123 -9.17 -17.73 9.22
C ASN A 123 -9.64 -18.84 8.26
N GLU A 124 -10.86 -18.70 7.74
CA GLU A 124 -11.40 -19.61 6.73
C GLU A 124 -10.87 -19.22 5.34
N MET A 125 -10.34 -20.21 4.64
CA MET A 125 -9.80 -20.08 3.29
C MET A 125 -10.90 -20.29 2.24
N PRO A 126 -10.72 -19.85 0.98
CA PRO A 126 -11.73 -20.03 -0.06
C PRO A 126 -12.14 -21.49 -0.35
N ASP A 127 -11.27 -22.46 -0.03
CA ASP A 127 -11.53 -23.89 -0.16
C ASP A 127 -12.23 -24.50 1.08
N GLY A 128 -12.59 -23.68 2.07
CA GLY A 128 -13.21 -24.09 3.33
C GLY A 128 -12.24 -24.65 4.36
N SER A 129 -10.93 -24.65 4.08
CA SER A 129 -9.91 -25.01 5.08
C SER A 129 -9.69 -23.89 6.09
N ILE A 130 -9.10 -24.23 7.25
CA ILE A 130 -8.76 -23.27 8.30
C ILE A 130 -7.25 -23.05 8.30
N GLY A 131 -6.84 -21.80 8.14
CA GLY A 131 -5.45 -21.35 8.16
C GLY A 131 -5.12 -20.41 9.33
N PRO A 132 -4.00 -19.69 9.24
CA PRO A 132 -3.76 -18.49 10.06
C PRO A 132 -4.91 -17.49 9.88
N SER A 133 -5.21 -16.72 10.91
CA SER A 133 -6.14 -15.59 10.75
C SER A 133 -5.47 -14.44 9.99
N ARG A 134 -6.27 -13.55 9.41
CA ARG A 134 -5.76 -12.30 8.80
C ARG A 134 -4.94 -11.47 9.80
N TRP A 135 -5.29 -11.52 11.09
CA TRP A 135 -4.51 -10.96 12.19
C TRP A 135 -3.13 -11.61 12.36
N ASP A 136 -3.05 -12.93 12.24
CA ASP A 136 -1.77 -13.66 12.27
C ASP A 136 -0.90 -13.32 11.06
N GLU A 137 -1.49 -13.23 9.87
CA GLU A 137 -0.80 -12.84 8.64
C GLU A 137 -0.23 -11.42 8.76
N ALA A 138 -1.02 -10.45 9.22
CA ALA A 138 -0.59 -9.09 9.44
C ALA A 138 0.57 -9.01 10.46
N ARG A 139 0.47 -9.76 11.58
CA ARG A 139 1.55 -9.87 12.58
C ARG A 139 2.84 -10.37 11.94
N ASP A 140 2.77 -11.48 11.22
CA ASP A 140 3.95 -12.17 10.71
C ASP A 140 4.59 -11.38 9.56
N ALA A 141 3.79 -10.73 8.72
CA ALA A 141 4.25 -9.76 7.72
C ALA A 141 4.99 -8.59 8.39
N LEU A 142 4.40 -7.95 9.41
CA LEU A 142 5.02 -6.83 10.11
C LEU A 142 6.32 -7.24 10.83
N CYS A 143 6.36 -8.43 11.42
CA CYS A 143 7.60 -8.99 11.99
C CYS A 143 8.71 -9.14 10.93
N GLY A 144 8.34 -9.56 9.72
CA GLY A 144 9.25 -9.63 8.56
C GLY A 144 9.78 -8.25 8.18
N VAL A 145 8.90 -7.25 8.08
CA VAL A 145 9.28 -5.86 7.79
C VAL A 145 10.24 -5.32 8.84
N VAL A 146 9.93 -5.44 10.13
CA VAL A 146 10.82 -4.96 11.22
C VAL A 146 12.20 -5.61 11.12
N ARG A 147 12.27 -6.91 10.80
CA ARG A 147 13.54 -7.62 10.67
C ARG A 147 14.40 -7.08 9.52
N ILE A 148 13.77 -6.63 8.44
CA ILE A 148 14.45 -5.99 7.31
C ILE A 148 14.82 -4.56 7.69
N ALA A 149 13.85 -3.75 8.15
CA ALA A 149 14.02 -2.35 8.51
C ALA A 149 15.14 -2.15 9.55
N ALA A 150 15.23 -3.02 10.56
CA ALA A 150 16.27 -2.93 11.59
C ALA A 150 17.72 -3.00 11.06
N ARG A 151 17.92 -3.47 9.81
CA ARG A 151 19.24 -3.52 9.15
C ARG A 151 19.61 -2.23 8.43
N TYR A 152 18.63 -1.41 8.03
CA TYR A 152 18.81 -0.28 7.13
C TYR A 152 18.40 1.06 7.75
N ASP A 153 17.42 1.02 8.65
CA ASP A 153 16.90 2.16 9.40
C ASP A 153 17.32 2.08 10.88
N ASP A 154 17.95 3.16 11.35
CA ASP A 154 18.38 3.29 12.73
C ASP A 154 17.26 3.78 13.65
N ASP A 155 16.24 4.42 13.09
CA ASP A 155 15.16 5.02 13.85
C ASP A 155 14.06 4.00 14.20
N GLY A 156 13.82 3.01 13.35
CA GLY A 156 12.82 1.97 13.54
C GLY A 156 11.43 2.43 13.08
N ILE A 157 10.46 1.52 13.13
CA ILE A 157 9.10 1.80 12.66
C ILE A 157 8.13 2.08 13.80
N ASP A 158 7.10 2.86 13.52
CA ASP A 158 5.99 3.04 14.45
C ASP A 158 4.84 2.09 14.07
N VAL A 159 4.11 1.60 15.06
CA VAL A 159 2.97 0.69 14.90
C VAL A 159 1.82 1.23 15.75
N HIS A 160 0.71 1.53 15.10
CA HIS A 160 -0.55 1.95 15.69
C HIS A 160 -1.65 0.98 15.25
N PHE A 161 -2.75 0.93 16.02
CA PHE A 161 -3.97 0.23 15.61
C PHE A 161 -5.08 1.19 15.23
N ILE A 162 -6.05 0.74 14.45
CA ILE A 162 -7.26 1.51 14.12
C ILE A 162 -8.09 1.81 15.37
N ASN A 163 -8.39 0.78 16.18
CA ASN A 163 -9.29 0.86 17.33
C ASN A 163 -8.54 0.93 18.67
N ASP A 164 -7.50 0.11 18.88
CA ASP A 164 -6.74 0.10 20.14
C ASP A 164 -5.78 1.32 20.24
N LYS A 165 -5.63 1.83 21.47
CA LYS A 165 -4.80 3.00 21.76
C LYS A 165 -3.33 2.65 21.96
N ARG A 166 -3.00 1.39 22.20
CA ARG A 166 -1.61 0.94 22.30
C ARG A 166 -0.87 1.22 20.99
N SER A 167 0.41 1.49 21.12
CA SER A 167 1.32 1.64 20.00
C SER A 167 2.70 1.13 20.39
N LEU A 168 3.50 0.79 19.37
CA LEU A 168 4.94 0.65 19.50
C LEU A 168 5.59 1.75 18.69
N LEU A 169 6.50 2.49 19.30
CA LEU A 169 7.24 3.53 18.61
C LEU A 169 8.69 3.09 18.42
N ARG A 170 9.28 3.42 17.27
CA ARG A 170 10.70 3.19 16.96
C ARG A 170 11.10 1.72 17.15
N CYS A 171 10.19 0.83 16.75
CA CYS A 171 10.31 -0.61 16.91
C CYS A 171 11.38 -1.16 15.95
N ARG A 172 12.36 -1.85 16.54
CA ARG A 172 13.44 -2.54 15.81
C ARG A 172 13.52 -4.04 16.14
N ASP A 173 12.63 -4.52 17.00
CA ASP A 173 12.63 -5.91 17.46
C ASP A 173 11.30 -6.59 17.09
N PRO A 174 11.30 -7.58 16.18
CA PRO A 174 10.10 -8.33 15.81
C PRO A 174 9.39 -8.97 17.01
N ARG A 175 10.12 -9.28 18.10
CA ARG A 175 9.51 -9.86 19.32
C ARG A 175 8.56 -8.89 20.01
N MET A 176 8.85 -7.59 19.94
CA MET A 176 7.95 -6.56 20.49
C MET A 176 6.65 -6.51 19.69
N VAL A 177 6.71 -6.65 18.36
CA VAL A 177 5.52 -6.74 17.52
C VAL A 177 4.67 -7.96 17.90
N GLN A 178 5.29 -9.13 18.06
CA GLN A 178 4.57 -10.34 18.51
C GLN A 178 3.86 -10.11 19.84
N GLN A 179 4.56 -9.53 20.82
CA GLN A 179 3.98 -9.20 22.12
C GLN A 179 2.79 -8.24 21.98
N LEU A 180 2.92 -7.18 21.18
CA LEU A 180 1.85 -6.22 20.96
C LEU A 180 0.59 -6.88 20.37
N PHE A 181 0.76 -7.74 19.36
CA PHE A 181 -0.34 -8.50 18.76
C PHE A 181 -0.94 -9.55 19.71
N HIS A 182 -0.19 -10.02 20.71
CA HIS A 182 -0.72 -10.85 21.79
C HIS A 182 -1.53 -10.07 22.83
N GLU A 183 -1.27 -8.77 23.01
CA GLU A 183 -1.96 -7.90 23.96
C GLU A 183 -3.23 -7.27 23.37
N VAL A 184 -3.25 -7.01 22.07
CA VAL A 184 -4.41 -6.48 21.34
C VAL A 184 -5.30 -7.62 20.84
N ARG A 185 -6.61 -7.40 20.83
CA ARG A 185 -7.61 -8.36 20.34
C ARG A 185 -8.45 -7.68 19.27
N PRO A 186 -8.52 -8.24 18.04
CA PRO A 186 -9.30 -7.62 16.99
C PRO A 186 -10.79 -7.57 17.37
N ARG A 187 -11.44 -6.42 17.21
CA ARG A 187 -12.83 -6.16 17.58
C ARG A 187 -13.33 -4.88 16.96
N GLY A 188 -14.66 -4.79 16.81
CA GLY A 188 -15.30 -3.57 16.34
C GLY A 188 -15.23 -3.38 14.83
N ALA A 189 -15.48 -2.15 14.41
CA ALA A 189 -15.52 -1.72 13.02
C ALA A 189 -14.12 -1.32 12.52
N THR A 190 -14.05 -0.79 11.29
CA THR A 190 -12.81 -0.34 10.64
C THR A 190 -12.85 1.17 10.40
N PRO A 191 -12.85 2.03 11.46
CA PRO A 191 -12.86 3.50 11.32
C PRO A 191 -11.48 4.04 10.91
N THR A 192 -11.06 3.70 9.70
CA THR A 192 -9.74 4.04 9.14
C THR A 192 -9.53 5.54 9.04
N GLY A 193 -10.54 6.28 8.56
CA GLY A 193 -10.46 7.73 8.38
C GLY A 193 -10.16 8.45 9.68
N GLY A 194 -10.91 8.15 10.75
CA GLY A 194 -10.72 8.79 12.05
C GLY A 194 -9.35 8.50 12.69
N ARG A 195 -8.82 7.28 12.55
CA ARG A 195 -7.47 6.98 13.05
C ARG A 195 -6.41 7.68 12.24
N LEU A 196 -6.54 7.66 10.91
CA LEU A 196 -5.60 8.32 10.00
C LEU A 196 -5.60 9.83 10.23
N GLU A 197 -6.76 10.46 10.40
CA GLU A 197 -6.91 11.89 10.69
C GLU A 197 -6.12 12.28 11.94
N LEU A 198 -6.27 11.53 13.04
CA LEU A 198 -5.56 11.82 14.29
C LEU A 198 -4.04 11.86 14.09
N LEU A 199 -3.49 10.91 13.34
CA LEU A 199 -2.06 10.80 13.11
C LEU A 199 -1.56 11.86 12.11
N LEU A 200 -2.34 12.14 11.07
CA LEU A 200 -2.03 13.20 10.10
C LEU A 200 -2.06 14.58 10.75
N LEU A 201 -3.07 14.89 11.57
CA LEU A 201 -3.18 16.19 12.24
C LEU A 201 -2.00 16.46 13.19
N ASP A 202 -1.61 15.48 14.00
CA ASP A 202 -0.42 15.59 14.87
C ASP A 202 0.84 15.94 14.07
N TYR A 203 1.04 15.28 12.93
CA TYR A 203 2.17 15.56 12.05
C TYR A 203 2.08 16.92 11.36
N MET A 204 0.91 17.27 10.83
CA MET A 204 0.68 18.54 10.15
C MET A 204 0.98 19.72 11.08
N ASP A 205 0.51 19.65 12.32
CA ASP A 205 0.77 20.66 13.34
C ASP A 205 2.28 20.78 13.63
N ALA A 206 3.01 19.65 13.67
CA ALA A 206 4.45 19.64 13.89
C ALA A 206 5.24 20.29 12.74
N ILE A 207 4.92 19.98 11.47
CA ILE A 207 5.63 20.55 10.31
C ILE A 207 5.28 22.04 10.12
N GLU A 208 4.03 22.44 10.38
CA GLU A 208 3.59 23.83 10.31
C GLU A 208 4.23 24.67 11.42
N TYR A 209 4.31 24.13 12.63
CA TYR A 209 5.03 24.77 13.74
C TYR A 209 6.49 25.04 13.37
N ALA A 210 7.20 24.02 12.85
CA ALA A 210 8.59 24.17 12.45
C ALA A 210 8.75 25.21 11.31
N ALA A 211 7.89 25.16 10.31
CA ALA A 211 7.88 26.13 9.20
C ALA A 211 7.64 27.57 9.70
N HIS A 212 6.66 27.77 10.58
CA HIS A 212 6.34 29.08 11.14
C HIS A 212 7.50 29.63 11.99
N LYS A 213 8.11 28.80 12.85
CA LYS A 213 9.27 29.21 13.65
C LYS A 213 10.47 29.58 12.78
N ASN A 214 10.76 28.78 11.75
CA ASN A 214 11.87 29.06 10.84
C ASN A 214 11.64 30.32 10.00
N LYS A 215 10.39 30.61 9.60
CA LYS A 215 10.03 31.86 8.93
C LYS A 215 10.17 33.08 9.84
N LYS A 216 9.79 32.96 11.11
CA LYS A 216 9.77 34.07 12.07
C LYS A 216 11.13 34.39 12.69
N TYR A 217 11.91 33.36 13.02
CA TYR A 217 13.15 33.49 13.80
C TYR A 217 14.42 33.19 13.01
N GLY A 218 14.27 32.74 11.75
CA GLY A 218 15.39 32.43 10.85
C GLY A 218 15.49 30.93 10.54
N PRO A 219 16.04 30.56 9.36
CA PRO A 219 16.21 29.16 8.97
C PRO A 219 17.00 28.36 10.02
N GLY A 220 16.54 27.14 10.33
CA GLY A 220 17.23 26.24 11.25
C GLY A 220 16.94 26.48 12.74
N THR A 221 16.06 27.42 13.09
CA THR A 221 15.62 27.64 14.49
C THR A 221 15.00 26.36 15.09
N VAL A 222 14.18 25.66 14.32
CA VAL A 222 13.59 24.37 14.69
C VAL A 222 13.87 23.37 13.57
N LYS A 223 14.42 22.21 13.93
CA LYS A 223 14.57 21.10 12.99
C LYS A 223 13.17 20.59 12.60
N PRO A 224 12.79 20.59 11.31
CA PRO A 224 11.51 20.04 10.90
C PRO A 224 11.48 18.52 11.14
N PRO A 225 10.29 17.94 11.40
CA PRO A 225 10.09 16.50 11.36
C PRO A 225 10.59 15.88 10.04
N LYS A 226 11.02 14.62 10.08
CA LYS A 226 11.26 13.84 8.85
C LYS A 226 9.96 13.65 8.08
N ARG A 227 10.07 13.30 6.80
CA ARG A 227 8.93 12.92 5.97
C ARG A 227 8.27 11.67 6.56
N ARG A 228 6.97 11.48 6.32
CA ARG A 228 6.24 10.31 6.85
C ARG A 228 5.68 9.44 5.74
N ASN A 229 5.74 8.13 5.94
CA ASN A 229 5.02 7.15 5.14
C ASN A 229 4.04 6.38 6.04
N TYR A 230 2.74 6.54 5.80
CA TYR A 230 1.70 5.84 6.54
C TYR A 230 1.29 4.58 5.78
N VAL A 231 1.45 3.41 6.38
CA VAL A 231 1.10 2.13 5.77
C VAL A 231 -0.06 1.52 6.53
N ILE A 232 -1.25 1.51 5.93
CA ILE A 232 -2.46 0.95 6.49
C ILE A 232 -2.55 -0.52 6.07
N ILE A 233 -2.66 -1.44 7.03
CA ILE A 233 -2.87 -2.87 6.77
C ILE A 233 -4.30 -3.21 7.19
N THR A 234 -5.16 -3.58 6.25
CA THR A 234 -6.60 -3.81 6.51
C THR A 234 -7.13 -5.00 5.70
N ASP A 235 -8.16 -5.68 6.19
CA ASP A 235 -8.86 -6.73 5.45
C ASP A 235 -10.25 -6.33 4.93
N GLY A 236 -10.69 -5.12 5.29
CA GLY A 236 -12.02 -4.60 5.01
C GLY A 236 -11.98 -3.17 4.47
N ALA A 237 -13.10 -2.77 3.86
CA ALA A 237 -13.35 -1.38 3.53
C ALA A 237 -13.51 -0.53 4.81
N ALA A 238 -13.10 0.74 4.74
CA ALA A 238 -13.31 1.67 5.84
C ALA A 238 -14.81 1.80 6.16
N THR A 239 -15.14 1.86 7.45
CA THR A 239 -16.53 2.09 7.91
C THR A 239 -16.88 3.56 8.07
N ASP A 240 -15.92 4.44 7.82
CA ASP A 240 -16.02 5.89 7.80
C ASP A 240 -15.44 6.44 6.48
N ASP A 241 -15.09 7.74 6.45
CA ASP A 241 -14.65 8.44 5.24
C ASP A 241 -13.16 8.82 5.30
N PRO A 242 -12.24 7.91 4.88
CA PRO A 242 -10.83 8.23 4.77
C PRO A 242 -10.52 9.19 3.60
N GLU A 243 -11.37 9.24 2.57
CA GLU A 243 -11.17 10.06 1.37
C GLU A 243 -11.13 11.54 1.76
N SER A 244 -12.15 12.02 2.48
CA SER A 244 -12.23 13.41 2.94
C SER A 244 -11.03 13.83 3.79
N VAL A 245 -10.54 12.92 4.64
CA VAL A 245 -9.36 13.14 5.50
C VAL A 245 -8.10 13.33 4.66
N ILE A 246 -7.90 12.47 3.67
CA ILE A 246 -6.73 12.53 2.79
C ILE A 246 -6.77 13.78 1.93
N VAL A 247 -7.92 14.11 1.32
CA VAL A 247 -8.11 15.32 0.52
C VAL A 247 -7.80 16.57 1.34
N SER A 248 -8.33 16.64 2.57
CA SER A 248 -8.09 17.78 3.47
C SER A 248 -6.60 17.93 3.81
N CYS A 249 -5.91 16.82 4.10
CA CYS A 249 -4.48 16.83 4.37
C CYS A 249 -3.67 17.28 3.14
N ALA A 250 -3.99 16.77 1.95
CA ALA A 250 -3.32 17.11 0.71
C ALA A 250 -3.43 18.62 0.38
N GLN A 251 -4.64 19.17 0.51
CA GLN A 251 -4.88 20.61 0.33
C GLN A 251 -4.08 21.46 1.32
N ARG A 252 -4.06 21.06 2.61
CA ARG A 252 -3.30 21.76 3.65
C ARG A 252 -1.79 21.71 3.38
N LEU A 253 -1.28 20.60 2.84
CA LEU A 253 0.12 20.49 2.40
C LEU A 253 0.43 21.41 1.20
N ASP A 254 -0.48 21.51 0.22
CA ASP A 254 -0.37 22.39 -0.95
C ASP A 254 -0.38 23.88 -0.56
N ASP A 255 -1.32 24.28 0.28
CA ASP A 255 -1.44 25.64 0.80
C ASP A 255 -0.20 26.06 1.60
N GLY A 256 0.33 25.13 2.40
CA GLY A 256 1.59 25.29 3.14
C GLY A 256 2.84 25.29 2.24
N ARG A 257 2.71 24.95 0.96
CA ARG A 257 3.81 24.73 0.00
C ARG A 257 4.86 23.74 0.52
N PHE A 258 4.41 22.71 1.22
CA PHE A 258 5.29 21.63 1.66
C PHE A 258 5.74 20.77 0.47
N PRO A 259 6.92 20.14 0.53
CA PRO A 259 7.39 19.22 -0.50
C PRO A 259 6.31 18.20 -0.89
N LEU A 260 6.23 17.84 -2.18
CA LEU A 260 5.24 16.88 -2.67
C LEU A 260 5.34 15.56 -1.89
N ALA A 261 6.57 15.08 -1.70
CA ALA A 261 6.89 13.85 -1.00
C ALA A 261 6.89 13.96 0.54
N GLN A 262 6.26 14.98 1.15
CA GLN A 262 6.27 15.18 2.60
C GLN A 262 5.50 14.09 3.36
N ILE A 263 4.43 13.57 2.75
CA ILE A 263 3.59 12.48 3.25
C ILE A 263 3.33 11.52 2.09
N GLY A 264 3.51 10.23 2.35
CA GLY A 264 2.94 9.14 1.55
C GLY A 264 1.95 8.33 2.39
N ILE A 265 0.93 7.78 1.74
CA ILE A 265 -0.08 6.91 2.34
C ILE A 265 -0.19 5.66 1.46
N GLN A 266 -0.10 4.48 2.07
CA GLN A 266 -0.16 3.22 1.36
C GLN A 266 -1.20 2.31 2.02
N PHE A 267 -2.08 1.72 1.22
CA PHE A 267 -3.01 0.70 1.68
C PHE A 267 -2.53 -0.69 1.27
N ILE A 268 -2.48 -1.61 2.23
CA ILE A 268 -2.16 -3.02 2.02
C ILE A 268 -3.36 -3.84 2.46
N GLN A 269 -3.96 -4.54 1.50
CA GLN A 269 -5.11 -5.39 1.77
C GLN A 269 -4.67 -6.79 2.21
N VAL A 270 -5.04 -7.24 3.41
CA VAL A 270 -4.88 -8.64 3.85
C VAL A 270 -6.14 -9.45 3.52
N GLY A 271 -5.97 -10.72 3.13
CA GLY A 271 -7.07 -11.54 2.64
C GLY A 271 -7.54 -11.09 1.25
N ASN A 272 -8.76 -11.49 0.89
CA ASN A 272 -9.26 -11.40 -0.48
C ASN A 272 -10.72 -10.92 -0.57
N ASP A 273 -11.17 -10.10 0.38
CA ASP A 273 -12.50 -9.50 0.34
C ASP A 273 -12.63 -8.58 -0.90
N PRO A 274 -13.49 -8.92 -1.88
CA PRO A 274 -13.65 -8.11 -3.09
C PRO A 274 -14.15 -6.68 -2.81
N ARG A 275 -14.93 -6.48 -1.75
CA ARG A 275 -15.42 -5.14 -1.37
C ARG A 275 -14.30 -4.26 -0.84
N ALA A 276 -13.37 -4.86 -0.07
CA ALA A 276 -12.18 -4.15 0.35
C ALA A 276 -11.30 -3.80 -0.85
N THR A 277 -11.14 -4.73 -1.80
CA THR A 277 -10.40 -4.47 -3.04
C THR A 277 -10.98 -3.30 -3.83
N GLU A 278 -12.30 -3.31 -4.07
CA GLU A 278 -12.99 -2.24 -4.80
C GLU A 278 -12.82 -0.89 -4.08
N ALA A 279 -13.08 -0.84 -2.78
CA ALA A 279 -12.95 0.40 -2.00
C ALA A 279 -11.53 0.98 -1.99
N LEU A 280 -10.49 0.13 -1.95
CA LEU A 280 -9.10 0.58 -1.95
C LEU A 280 -8.62 1.03 -3.33
N VAL A 281 -9.12 0.41 -4.41
CA VAL A 281 -8.87 0.85 -5.79
C VAL A 281 -9.55 2.20 -6.04
N ASP A 282 -10.81 2.34 -5.61
CA ASP A 282 -11.53 3.60 -5.74
C ASP A 282 -10.81 4.72 -4.98
N LEU A 283 -10.30 4.46 -3.78
CA LEU A 283 -9.54 5.43 -3.00
C LEU A 283 -8.24 5.87 -3.70
N ASP A 284 -7.57 4.98 -4.41
CA ASP A 284 -6.35 5.27 -5.17
C ASP A 284 -6.64 6.13 -6.42
N ASP A 285 -7.59 5.68 -7.27
CA ASP A 285 -7.91 6.30 -8.55
C ASP A 285 -8.71 7.61 -8.43
N ALA A 286 -9.61 7.71 -7.44
CA ALA A 286 -10.51 8.85 -7.29
C ALA A 286 -9.77 10.10 -6.80
N LEU A 287 -8.81 9.94 -5.89
CA LEU A 287 -8.18 11.05 -5.19
C LEU A 287 -7.43 11.98 -6.16
N ALA A 288 -6.55 11.44 -7.00
CA ALA A 288 -5.75 12.23 -7.92
C ALA A 288 -6.61 12.88 -9.03
N HIS A 289 -7.58 12.13 -9.57
CA HIS A 289 -8.35 12.55 -10.74
C HIS A 289 -9.52 13.48 -10.41
N GLN A 290 -10.20 13.29 -9.28
CA GLN A 290 -11.40 14.05 -8.94
C GLN A 290 -11.06 15.38 -8.27
N TYR A 291 -10.10 15.39 -7.33
CA TYR A 291 -9.83 16.55 -6.49
C TYR A 291 -8.63 17.39 -6.95
N ARG A 292 -7.88 16.93 -7.96
CA ARG A 292 -6.64 17.58 -8.46
C ARG A 292 -5.64 17.88 -7.35
N ILE A 293 -5.56 16.98 -6.38
CA ILE A 293 -4.59 17.04 -5.30
C ILE A 293 -3.27 16.38 -5.73
N ARG A 294 -2.20 16.63 -4.97
CA ARG A 294 -0.92 15.93 -5.13
C ARG A 294 -1.08 14.41 -5.07
N ASP A 295 -0.24 13.72 -5.83
CA ASP A 295 -0.08 12.26 -5.78
C ASP A 295 0.60 11.87 -4.45
N MET A 296 -0.11 11.12 -3.61
CA MET A 296 0.37 10.74 -2.26
C MET A 296 -0.27 9.47 -1.69
N VAL A 297 -1.11 8.78 -2.46
CA VAL A 297 -1.79 7.53 -2.07
C VAL A 297 -1.39 6.44 -3.06
N ASP A 298 -1.09 5.25 -2.55
CA ASP A 298 -0.86 4.04 -3.35
C ASP A 298 -1.61 2.85 -2.72
N THR A 299 -2.18 1.94 -3.52
CA THR A 299 -2.79 0.68 -3.03
C THR A 299 -2.03 -0.55 -3.53
N VAL A 300 -1.79 -1.53 -2.64
CA VAL A 300 -1.17 -2.82 -3.02
C VAL A 300 -1.93 -4.02 -2.42
N PRO A 301 -2.35 -5.02 -3.22
CA PRO A 301 -2.95 -6.24 -2.70
C PRO A 301 -1.89 -7.14 -2.05
N PHE A 302 -2.25 -7.86 -0.98
CA PHE A 302 -1.41 -8.92 -0.41
C PHE A 302 -1.45 -10.17 -1.31
N GLN A 303 -0.28 -10.75 -1.58
CA GLN A 303 -0.05 -11.92 -2.43
C GLN A 303 0.71 -13.00 -1.66
#